data_AF-A0A2T6B8C1-F1
#
_entry.id   AF-A0A2T6B8C1-F1
#
_cell.length_a   1.000
_cell.length_b   1.000
_cell.length_c   1.000
_cell.angle_alpha   90.00
_cell.angle_beta   90.00
_cell.angle_gamma   90.00
#
_symmetry.space_group_name_H-M   'P 1'
#
loop_
_entity.id
_entity.type
_entity.pdbx_description
1 polymer ?
#
loop_
_entity_poly.entity_id
_entity_poly.type
_entity_poly.pdbx_seq_one_letter_code
_entity_poly.pdbx_strand_id
1 'polypeptide(L)'
;MPDFRARPALLLQEKGTFATFRLTPAMTVPGEEHLLAERDLLERIRAALPEGVIAHPTGPAYGDLIDPPGPEPFAEKPPTTIEGLVSAETHWARLTAARDRLDRAGATGTAEMMGVPAGWVRLMEGLAEGLAPLLEAEPGARLHFRQIKEKFGTLRVYTTLDGSENFTAQAREVIDWATAASEERCALTGRRGYGDRAGWFLILCPEAIGWRRTQRDAFHAALYPAPPKAEPDAPAP
;
A
#
# COMPACT_ATOMS: atom_id res chain seq x y z
N MET A 1 16.76 -34.36 -22.19
CA MET A 1 15.58 -33.53 -21.87
C MET A 1 16.09 -32.14 -21.54
N PRO A 2 15.73 -31.07 -22.29
CA PRO A 2 16.24 -29.74 -21.98
C PRO A 2 15.48 -29.12 -20.79
N ASP A 3 16.24 -28.49 -19.90
CA ASP A 3 15.79 -27.77 -18.70
C ASP A 3 15.14 -26.44 -19.10
N PHE A 4 13.82 -26.33 -18.95
CA PHE A 4 13.04 -25.12 -19.20
C PHE A 4 12.91 -24.30 -17.91
N ARG A 5 14.00 -23.64 -17.50
CA ARG A 5 13.88 -22.50 -16.57
C ARG A 5 13.47 -21.27 -17.37
N ALA A 6 12.18 -20.94 -17.32
CA ALA A 6 11.65 -19.73 -17.92
C ALA A 6 12.37 -18.49 -17.33
N ARG A 7 13.15 -17.81 -18.16
CA ARG A 7 13.68 -16.47 -17.85
C ARG A 7 12.53 -15.46 -17.98
N PRO A 8 12.37 -14.50 -17.07
CA PRO A 8 11.43 -13.40 -17.30
C PRO A 8 11.84 -12.66 -18.58
N ALA A 9 10.91 -12.52 -19.51
CA ALA A 9 11.12 -11.78 -20.75
C ALA A 9 10.77 -10.31 -20.51
N LEU A 10 11.77 -9.44 -20.65
CA LEU A 10 11.59 -7.99 -20.63
C LEU A 10 11.08 -7.57 -22.02
N LEU A 11 9.80 -7.21 -22.14
CA LEU A 11 9.28 -6.68 -23.40
C LEU A 11 9.39 -5.15 -23.36
N LEU A 12 10.34 -4.59 -24.11
CA LEU A 12 10.51 -3.16 -24.26
C LEU A 12 9.56 -2.64 -25.36
N GLN A 13 8.66 -1.71 -25.02
CA GLN A 13 7.93 -0.93 -26.01
C GLN A 13 8.39 0.52 -25.93
N GLU A 14 9.05 1.00 -26.99
CA GLU A 14 9.46 2.40 -27.12
C GLU A 14 8.30 3.25 -27.68
N LYS A 15 7.81 4.20 -26.88
CA LYS A 15 6.94 5.28 -27.34
C LYS A 15 7.35 6.59 -26.66
N GLY A 16 8.26 7.34 -27.29
CA GLY A 16 8.77 8.62 -26.76
C GLY A 16 9.73 8.45 -25.58
N THR A 17 9.91 9.49 -24.76
CA THR A 17 10.84 9.56 -23.60
C THR A 17 10.50 8.60 -22.45
N PHE A 18 9.55 7.68 -22.65
CA PHE A 18 9.04 6.79 -21.61
C PHE A 18 9.22 5.33 -22.05
N ALA A 19 9.83 4.52 -21.18
CA ALA A 19 9.91 3.08 -21.32
C ALA A 19 8.85 2.44 -20.42
N THR A 20 7.92 1.67 -21.00
CA THR A 20 6.94 0.91 -20.23
C THR A 20 7.46 -0.52 -20.02
N PHE A 21 7.52 -0.95 -18.76
CA PHE A 21 7.94 -2.31 -18.41
C PHE A 21 6.73 -3.11 -17.94
N ARG A 22 6.48 -4.25 -18.60
CA ARG A 22 5.45 -5.19 -18.19
C ARG A 22 6.12 -6.38 -17.52
N LEU A 23 5.96 -6.50 -16.21
CA LEU A 23 6.40 -7.69 -15.48
C LEU A 23 5.39 -8.81 -15.74
N THR A 24 5.79 -9.83 -16.49
CA THR A 24 5.07 -11.10 -16.48
C THR A 24 5.34 -11.79 -15.15
N PRO A 25 4.32 -12.24 -14.40
CA PRO A 25 4.52 -12.84 -13.09
C PRO A 25 5.36 -14.11 -13.24
N ALA A 26 6.59 -14.08 -12.73
CA ALA A 26 7.35 -15.30 -12.45
C ALA A 26 6.80 -15.93 -11.17
N MET A 27 6.78 -17.26 -11.15
CA MET A 27 6.07 -18.10 -10.19
C MET A 27 6.21 -17.66 -8.72
N THR A 28 5.09 -17.78 -8.00
CA THR A 28 4.88 -17.55 -6.58
C THR A 28 6.04 -17.98 -5.68
N VAL A 29 6.67 -17.02 -4.99
CA VAL A 29 7.52 -17.28 -3.81
C VAL A 29 6.71 -16.85 -2.58
N PRO A 30 6.41 -17.73 -1.62
CA PRO A 30 5.70 -17.36 -0.39
C PRO A 30 6.64 -16.71 0.63
N GLY A 31 6.20 -15.64 1.32
CA GLY A 31 6.86 -15.12 2.54
C GLY A 31 7.60 -13.78 2.40
N GLU A 32 8.38 -13.42 3.43
CA GLU A 32 9.20 -12.17 3.50
C GLU A 32 10.23 -12.06 2.36
N GLU A 33 10.60 -13.19 1.74
CA GLU A 33 11.48 -13.24 0.57
C GLU A 33 10.92 -12.47 -0.64
N HIS A 34 9.60 -12.33 -0.76
CA HIS A 34 8.98 -11.53 -1.82
C HIS A 34 9.30 -10.03 -1.67
N LEU A 35 9.34 -9.51 -0.43
CA LEU A 35 9.63 -8.10 -0.17
C LEU A 35 11.10 -7.77 -0.39
N LEU A 36 12.01 -8.71 -0.07
CA LEU A 36 13.43 -8.57 -0.37
C LEU A 36 13.70 -8.66 -1.87
N ALA A 37 13.02 -9.56 -2.58
CA ALA A 37 13.10 -9.67 -4.04
C ALA A 37 12.50 -8.43 -4.75
N GLU A 38 11.43 -7.85 -4.22
CA GLU A 38 10.84 -6.61 -4.73
C GLU A 38 11.80 -5.43 -4.54
N ARG A 39 12.43 -5.30 -3.37
CA ARG A 39 13.44 -4.27 -3.10
C ARG A 39 14.68 -4.43 -4.00
N ASP A 40 15.20 -5.65 -4.15
CA ASP A 40 16.35 -5.93 -5.03
C ASP A 40 16.03 -5.69 -6.51
N LEU A 41 14.80 -6.02 -6.95
CA LEU A 41 14.32 -5.73 -8.29
C LEU A 41 14.22 -4.22 -8.54
N LEU A 42 13.68 -3.45 -7.59
CA LEU A 42 13.60 -1.99 -7.68
C LEU A 42 15.00 -1.35 -7.73
N GLU A 43 15.94 -1.82 -6.93
CA GLU A 43 17.34 -1.36 -6.98
C GLU A 43 18.01 -1.69 -8.32
N ARG A 44 17.74 -2.87 -8.89
CA ARG A 44 18.28 -3.26 -10.22
C ARG A 44 17.66 -2.50 -11.37
N ILE A 45 16.35 -2.21 -11.30
CA ILE A 45 15.66 -1.35 -12.27
C ILE A 45 16.25 0.06 -12.19
N ARG A 46 16.44 0.58 -10.97
CA ARG A 46 17.05 1.89 -10.74
C ARG A 46 18.49 1.98 -11.28
N ALA A 47 19.27 0.92 -11.12
CA ALA A 47 20.66 0.86 -11.59
C ALA A 47 20.81 0.67 -13.12
N ALA A 48 19.77 0.16 -13.81
CA ALA A 48 19.82 -0.14 -15.24
C ALA A 48 19.22 0.95 -16.14
N LEU A 49 18.56 1.96 -15.57
CA LEU A 49 17.95 3.05 -16.31
C LEU A 49 18.97 4.19 -16.52
N PRO A 50 19.05 4.78 -17.73
CA PRO A 50 19.81 6.02 -17.94
C PRO A 50 19.31 7.12 -16.99
N GLU A 51 20.19 8.03 -16.58
CA GLU A 51 19.77 9.23 -15.82
C GLU A 51 18.61 9.92 -16.57
N GLY A 52 17.44 9.96 -15.92
CA GLY A 52 16.22 10.58 -16.47
C GLY A 52 15.15 9.64 -17.02
N VAL A 53 15.30 8.30 -16.96
CA VAL A 53 14.23 7.35 -17.34
C VAL A 53 13.61 6.70 -16.10
N ILE A 54 12.27 6.77 -16.00
CA ILE A 54 11.49 6.19 -14.89
C ILE A 54 10.70 4.98 -15.40
N ALA A 55 10.80 3.86 -14.68
CA ALA A 55 10.04 2.65 -14.93
C ALA A 55 8.80 2.58 -14.03
N HIS A 56 7.61 2.52 -14.62
CA HIS A 56 6.38 2.25 -13.87
C HIS A 56 5.92 0.80 -14.11
N PRO A 57 5.74 -0.02 -13.06
CA PRO A 57 4.95 -1.23 -13.17
C PRO A 57 3.47 -0.84 -13.31
N THR A 58 2.88 -1.06 -14.49
CA THR A 58 1.43 -0.95 -14.65
C THR A 58 0.78 -2.24 -14.21
N GLY A 59 -0.07 -2.19 -13.17
CA GLY A 59 -0.93 -3.30 -12.78
C GLY A 59 -1.94 -3.69 -13.89
N PRO A 60 -2.63 -4.83 -13.77
CA PRO A 60 -3.68 -5.21 -14.71
C PRO A 60 -4.80 -4.15 -14.77
N ALA A 61 -5.44 -4.00 -15.93
CA ALA A 61 -6.58 -3.08 -16.04
C ALA A 61 -7.73 -3.57 -15.14
N TYR A 62 -8.51 -2.63 -14.58
CA TYR A 62 -9.64 -2.91 -13.66
C TYR A 62 -10.68 -3.92 -14.21
N GLY A 63 -10.69 -4.17 -15.52
CA GLY A 63 -11.55 -5.16 -16.20
C GLY A 63 -10.97 -6.59 -16.26
N ASP A 64 -9.68 -6.78 -15.97
CA ASP A 64 -8.99 -8.07 -15.99
C ASP A 64 -8.89 -8.71 -14.59
N LEU A 65 -9.64 -8.17 -13.62
CA LEU A 65 -9.82 -8.81 -12.31
C LEU A 65 -10.53 -10.14 -12.54
N ILE A 66 -9.71 -11.20 -12.66
CA ILE A 66 -10.10 -12.59 -12.73
C ILE A 66 -11.22 -12.79 -11.72
N ASP A 67 -12.38 -13.28 -12.18
CA ASP A 67 -13.43 -13.74 -11.27
C ASP A 67 -12.74 -14.59 -10.21
N PRO A 68 -12.84 -14.23 -8.91
CA PRO A 68 -12.17 -15.00 -7.88
C PRO A 68 -12.55 -16.46 -8.09
N PRO A 69 -11.62 -17.42 -7.93
CA PRO A 69 -11.93 -18.83 -8.06
C PRO A 69 -13.25 -19.06 -7.31
N GLY A 70 -14.27 -19.51 -8.06
CA GLY A 70 -15.65 -19.59 -7.56
C GLY A 70 -15.59 -20.19 -6.16
N PRO A 71 -16.24 -19.57 -5.17
CA PRO A 71 -15.91 -19.81 -3.78
C PRO A 71 -15.94 -21.32 -3.55
N GLU A 72 -14.78 -21.91 -3.26
CA GLU A 72 -14.82 -23.21 -2.59
C GLU A 72 -15.78 -23.03 -1.42
N PRO A 73 -16.73 -23.96 -1.22
CA PRO A 73 -17.76 -23.81 -0.20
C PRO A 73 -17.05 -23.46 1.09
N PHE A 74 -17.22 -22.20 1.52
CA PHE A 74 -16.52 -21.67 2.69
C PHE A 74 -16.73 -22.67 3.82
N ALA A 75 -15.65 -23.06 4.49
CA ALA A 75 -15.75 -23.95 5.64
C ALA A 75 -16.92 -23.51 6.53
N GLU A 76 -17.79 -24.45 6.93
CA GLU A 76 -19.07 -24.19 7.62
C GLU A 76 -18.92 -23.29 8.87
N LYS A 77 -17.70 -23.11 9.37
CA LYS A 77 -17.39 -22.18 10.44
C LYS A 77 -16.21 -21.27 10.05
N PRO A 78 -16.40 -19.92 10.03
CA PRO A 78 -15.30 -18.99 9.81
C PRO A 78 -14.26 -19.15 10.93
N PRO A 79 -12.97 -18.94 10.63
CA PRO A 79 -11.94 -18.96 11.66
C PRO A 79 -12.25 -17.88 12.71
N THR A 80 -12.06 -18.23 13.98
CA THR A 80 -12.25 -17.29 15.12
C THR A 80 -11.13 -16.27 15.23
N THR A 81 -10.01 -16.52 14.56
CA THR A 81 -8.83 -15.64 14.50
C THR A 81 -8.37 -15.50 13.05
N ILE A 82 -8.01 -14.29 12.64
CA ILE A 82 -7.36 -14.05 11.36
C ILE A 82 -5.87 -13.85 11.63
N GLU A 83 -5.05 -14.69 11.03
CA GLU A 83 -3.60 -14.52 11.05
C GLU A 83 -3.21 -13.16 10.44
N GLY A 84 -2.19 -12.50 10.97
CA GLY A 84 -1.68 -11.24 10.41
C GLY A 84 -2.55 -10.02 10.66
N LEU A 85 -3.54 -10.10 11.58
CA LEU A 85 -4.21 -8.91 12.09
C LEU A 85 -3.21 -8.00 12.82
N VAL A 86 -3.26 -6.72 12.49
CA VAL A 86 -2.51 -5.68 13.21
C VAL A 86 -3.32 -5.32 14.45
N SER A 87 -2.72 -5.37 15.64
CA SER A 87 -3.39 -4.92 16.86
C SER A 87 -3.66 -3.41 16.79
N ALA A 88 -4.69 -2.94 17.51
CA ALA A 88 -5.00 -1.51 17.58
C ALA A 88 -3.77 -0.68 18.02
N GLU A 89 -3.07 -1.13 19.07
CA GLU A 89 -1.85 -0.50 19.56
C GLU A 89 -0.77 -0.39 18.46
N THR A 90 -0.49 -1.49 17.76
CA THR A 90 0.52 -1.48 16.67
C THR A 90 0.07 -0.60 15.52
N HIS A 91 -1.22 -0.60 15.17
CA HIS A 91 -1.77 0.24 14.12
C HIS A 91 -1.56 1.72 14.42
N TRP A 92 -1.97 2.18 15.61
CA TRP A 92 -1.85 3.58 16.00
C TRP A 92 -0.40 4.01 16.24
N ALA A 93 0.44 3.15 16.81
CA ALA A 93 1.87 3.43 16.99
C ALA A 93 2.57 3.69 15.64
N ARG A 94 2.28 2.87 14.63
CA ARG A 94 2.89 3.02 13.30
C ARG A 94 2.37 4.24 12.54
N LEU A 95 1.06 4.50 12.57
CA LEU A 95 0.52 5.72 11.96
C LEU A 95 1.07 6.98 12.62
N THR A 96 1.21 6.97 13.94
CA THR A 96 1.82 8.08 14.68
C THR A 96 3.27 8.27 14.27
N ALA A 97 4.07 7.20 14.20
CA ALA A 97 5.46 7.27 13.76
C ALA A 97 5.60 7.80 12.32
N ALA A 98 4.77 7.31 11.39
CA ALA A 98 4.77 7.75 9.99
C ALA A 98 4.36 9.23 9.87
N ARG A 99 3.33 9.65 10.61
CA ARG A 99 2.88 11.05 10.69
C ARG A 99 4.00 11.94 11.23
N ASP A 100 4.56 11.60 12.38
CA ASP A 100 5.59 12.39 13.04
C ASP A 100 6.88 12.46 12.18
N ARG A 101 7.18 11.42 11.40
CA ARG A 101 8.30 11.42 10.43
C ARG A 101 8.11 12.48 9.35
N LEU A 102 6.90 12.59 8.80
CA LEU A 102 6.54 13.57 7.77
C LEU A 102 6.44 14.98 8.35
N ASP A 103 5.87 15.14 9.55
CA ASP A 103 5.80 16.42 10.25
C ASP A 103 7.19 17.00 10.50
N ARG A 104 8.15 16.17 10.96
CA ARG A 104 9.55 16.59 11.15
C ARG A 104 10.23 16.99 9.84
N ALA A 105 9.84 16.40 8.72
CA ALA A 105 10.34 16.78 7.40
C ALA A 105 9.65 18.02 6.81
N GLY A 106 8.69 18.62 7.52
CA GLY A 106 8.00 19.84 7.09
C GLY A 106 6.76 19.61 6.25
N ALA A 107 6.26 18.36 6.15
CA ALA A 107 4.95 18.11 5.55
C ALA A 107 3.84 18.69 6.44
N THR A 108 2.69 19.00 5.83
CA THR A 108 1.51 19.49 6.54
C THR A 108 0.26 18.68 6.18
N GLY A 109 -0.79 18.74 7.01
CA GLY A 109 -2.02 17.98 6.77
C GLY A 109 -1.90 16.47 7.06
N THR A 110 -0.82 16.05 7.72
CA THR A 110 -0.51 14.64 8.01
C THR A 110 -1.55 13.95 8.91
N ALA A 111 -2.40 14.70 9.62
CA ALA A 111 -3.54 14.16 10.37
C ALA A 111 -4.50 13.34 9.50
N GLU A 112 -4.56 13.58 8.18
CA GLU A 112 -5.36 12.79 7.25
C GLU A 112 -4.92 11.31 7.19
N MET A 113 -3.68 10.98 7.59
CA MET A 113 -3.17 9.60 7.59
C MET A 113 -3.86 8.68 8.61
N MET A 114 -4.56 9.24 9.59
CA MET A 114 -5.07 8.48 10.74
C MET A 114 -6.32 7.65 10.42
N GLY A 115 -6.92 7.83 9.24
CA GLY A 115 -8.19 7.18 8.84
C GLY A 115 -8.04 5.96 7.91
N VAL A 116 -6.87 5.33 7.85
CA VAL A 116 -6.62 4.23 6.90
C VAL A 116 -6.96 2.85 7.47
N PRO A 117 -7.35 1.88 6.62
CA PRO A 117 -7.53 0.49 7.04
C PRO A 117 -6.30 -0.12 7.71
N ALA A 118 -6.51 -1.01 8.69
CA ALA A 118 -5.45 -1.63 9.49
C ALA A 118 -4.36 -2.31 8.65
N GLY A 119 -4.75 -3.02 7.59
CA GLY A 119 -3.84 -3.71 6.68
C GLY A 119 -2.97 -2.79 5.83
N TRP A 120 -3.31 -1.51 5.72
CA TRP A 120 -2.59 -0.53 4.91
C TRP A 120 -1.62 0.35 5.71
N VAL A 121 -1.49 0.13 7.02
CA VAL A 121 -0.56 0.90 7.86
C VAL A 121 0.89 0.84 7.36
N ARG A 122 1.32 -0.32 6.82
CA ARG A 122 2.65 -0.48 6.21
C ARG A 122 2.85 0.38 4.95
N LEU A 123 1.76 0.65 4.21
CA LEU A 123 1.81 1.55 3.04
C LEU A 123 2.01 3.00 3.47
N MET A 124 1.42 3.40 4.60
CA MET A 124 1.64 4.74 5.18
C MET A 124 3.07 4.92 5.68
N GLU A 125 3.66 3.89 6.28
CA GLU A 125 5.09 3.90 6.64
C GLU A 125 5.97 4.05 5.39
N GLY A 126 5.75 3.23 4.35
CA GLY A 126 6.51 3.34 3.10
C GLY A 126 6.34 4.71 2.42
N LEU A 127 5.14 5.28 2.45
CA LEU A 127 4.87 6.62 1.95
C LEU A 127 5.63 7.69 2.74
N ALA A 128 5.66 7.59 4.07
CA ALA A 128 6.42 8.50 4.91
C ALA A 128 7.94 8.39 4.68
N GLU A 129 8.46 7.17 4.61
CA GLU A 129 9.89 6.92 4.37
C GLU A 129 10.33 7.34 2.96
N GLY A 130 9.44 7.27 1.96
CA GLY A 130 9.73 7.76 0.62
C GLY A 130 9.68 9.28 0.48
N LEU A 131 8.67 9.94 1.07
CA LEU A 131 8.46 11.38 0.89
C LEU A 131 9.34 12.24 1.79
N ALA A 132 9.64 11.79 2.99
CA ALA A 132 10.32 12.63 3.97
C ALA A 132 11.78 12.98 3.56
N PRO A 133 12.60 12.05 3.02
CA PRO A 133 13.91 12.40 2.48
C PRO A 133 13.86 13.39 1.30
N LEU A 134 12.81 13.35 0.48
CA LEU A 134 12.63 14.28 -0.64
C LEU A 134 12.42 15.72 -0.13
N LEU A 135 11.64 15.88 0.93
CA LEU A 135 11.44 17.18 1.58
C LEU A 135 12.71 17.70 2.25
N GLU A 136 13.47 16.82 2.90
CA GLU A 136 14.72 17.18 3.57
C GLU A 136 15.81 17.61 2.58
N ALA A 137 15.83 16.99 1.40
CA ALA A 137 16.81 17.28 0.34
C ALA A 137 16.54 18.61 -0.38
N GLU A 138 15.32 19.14 -0.34
CA GLU A 138 14.95 20.36 -1.05
C GLU A 138 14.37 21.44 -0.11
N PRO A 139 15.23 22.26 0.51
CA PRO A 139 14.79 23.35 1.36
C PRO A 139 13.86 24.32 0.62
N GLY A 140 12.62 24.44 1.11
CA GLY A 140 11.59 25.32 0.53
C GLY A 140 10.49 24.58 -0.24
N ALA A 141 10.69 23.29 -0.57
CA ALA A 141 9.63 22.45 -1.06
C ALA A 141 8.50 22.30 -0.02
N ARG A 142 7.26 22.15 -0.50
CA ARG A 142 6.07 22.00 0.35
C ARG A 142 5.26 20.80 -0.11
N LEU A 143 4.93 19.96 0.87
CA LEU A 143 3.97 18.88 0.74
C LEU A 143 2.82 19.13 1.71
N HIS A 144 1.61 19.19 1.18
CA HIS A 144 0.39 19.28 1.98
C HIS A 144 -0.56 18.15 1.63
N PHE A 145 -0.89 17.29 2.60
CA PHE A 145 -1.95 16.29 2.45
C PHE A 145 -3.31 16.97 2.60
N ARG A 146 -4.11 16.91 1.55
CA ARG A 146 -5.47 17.45 1.54
C ARG A 146 -6.49 16.42 2.03
N GLN A 147 -6.26 15.16 1.67
CA GLN A 147 -7.14 14.05 2.02
C GLN A 147 -6.43 12.72 1.78
N ILE A 148 -6.58 11.79 2.72
CA ILE A 148 -6.22 10.38 2.52
C ILE A 148 -7.46 9.55 2.81
N LYS A 149 -7.86 8.68 1.88
CA LYS A 149 -9.06 7.86 2.05
C LYS A 149 -9.00 6.57 1.27
N GLU A 150 -9.77 5.59 1.72
CA GLU A 150 -10.17 4.46 0.88
C GLU A 150 -11.23 4.94 -0.13
N LYS A 151 -11.06 4.53 -1.40
CA LYS A 151 -12.06 4.70 -2.45
C LYS A 151 -12.01 3.51 -3.40
N PHE A 152 -13.12 2.80 -3.51
CA PHE A 152 -13.26 1.62 -4.38
C PHE A 152 -12.14 0.60 -4.14
N GLY A 153 -11.92 0.22 -2.89
CA GLY A 153 -10.93 -0.77 -2.48
C GLY A 153 -9.48 -0.31 -2.62
N THR A 154 -9.24 0.96 -2.97
CA THR A 154 -7.91 1.52 -3.20
C THR A 154 -7.63 2.71 -2.31
N LEU A 155 -6.37 2.87 -1.91
CA LEU A 155 -5.88 4.05 -1.22
C LEU A 155 -5.82 5.24 -2.19
N ARG A 156 -6.38 6.38 -1.80
CA ARG A 156 -6.27 7.65 -2.51
C ARG A 156 -5.60 8.68 -1.62
N VAL A 157 -4.50 9.23 -2.10
CA VAL A 157 -3.73 10.28 -1.43
C VAL A 157 -3.82 11.54 -2.29
N TYR A 158 -4.50 12.56 -1.78
CA TYR A 158 -4.64 13.86 -2.44
C TYR A 158 -3.69 14.85 -1.78
N THR A 159 -2.77 15.41 -2.57
CA THR A 159 -1.75 16.34 -2.09
C THR A 159 -1.73 17.64 -2.89
N THR A 160 -1.22 18.69 -2.27
CA THR A 160 -0.65 19.85 -2.97
C THR A 160 0.86 19.76 -2.84
N LEU A 161 1.56 19.89 -3.97
CA LEU A 161 3.01 19.86 -4.06
C LEU A 161 3.50 21.20 -4.63
N ASP A 162 4.51 21.77 -4.00
CA ASP A 162 5.21 22.99 -4.44
C ASP A 162 6.71 22.77 -4.26
N GLY A 163 7.53 23.20 -5.21
CA GLY A 163 8.96 22.87 -5.28
C GLY A 163 9.44 22.70 -6.71
N SER A 164 10.65 22.17 -6.88
CA SER A 164 11.24 21.86 -8.17
C SER A 164 10.42 20.81 -8.93
N GLU A 165 10.52 20.81 -10.26
CA GLU A 165 9.88 19.78 -11.10
C GLU A 165 10.32 18.37 -10.69
N ASN A 166 11.61 18.19 -10.37
CA ASN A 166 12.16 16.92 -9.91
C ASN A 166 11.54 16.45 -8.59
N PHE A 167 11.44 17.32 -7.57
CA PHE A 167 10.76 16.99 -6.32
C PHE A 167 9.30 16.59 -6.56
N THR A 168 8.56 17.37 -7.36
CA THR A 168 7.14 17.07 -7.59
C THR A 168 6.94 15.74 -8.34
N ALA A 169 7.82 15.40 -9.27
CA ALA A 169 7.78 14.13 -9.98
C ALA A 169 8.06 12.95 -9.03
N GLN A 170 9.15 13.00 -8.28
CA GLN A 170 9.52 11.94 -7.33
C GLN A 170 8.48 11.76 -6.21
N ALA A 171 7.93 12.86 -5.69
CA ALA A 171 6.87 12.79 -4.68
C ALA A 171 5.60 12.12 -5.23
N ARG A 172 5.24 12.39 -6.49
CA ARG A 172 4.12 11.70 -7.16
C ARG A 172 4.38 10.21 -7.33
N GLU A 173 5.60 9.81 -7.69
CA GLU A 173 5.95 8.40 -7.82
C GLU A 173 5.76 7.63 -6.50
N VAL A 174 6.19 8.20 -5.37
CA VAL A 174 5.99 7.58 -4.05
C VAL A 174 4.51 7.45 -3.71
N ILE A 175 3.72 8.49 -4.02
CA ILE A 175 2.26 8.49 -3.81
C ILE A 175 1.60 7.42 -4.70
N ASP A 176 1.95 7.37 -5.98
CA ASP A 176 1.41 6.44 -6.96
C ASP A 176 1.78 4.99 -6.60
N TRP A 177 3.00 4.75 -6.10
CA TRP A 177 3.40 3.45 -5.57
C TRP A 177 2.48 3.01 -4.43
N ALA A 178 2.22 3.88 -3.43
CA ALA A 178 1.37 3.53 -2.30
C ALA A 178 -0.08 3.25 -2.74
N THR A 179 -0.61 4.03 -3.68
CA THR A 179 -1.93 3.80 -4.28
C THR A 179 -1.97 2.47 -5.03
N ALA A 180 -1.02 2.20 -5.93
CA ALA A 180 -0.95 0.95 -6.69
C ALA A 180 -0.80 -0.27 -5.77
N ALA A 181 0.07 -0.17 -4.75
CA ALA A 181 0.28 -1.26 -3.78
C ALA A 181 -0.99 -1.61 -3.00
N SER A 182 -1.92 -0.66 -2.81
CA SER A 182 -3.19 -0.93 -2.14
C SER A 182 -4.17 -1.77 -2.97
N GLU A 183 -4.04 -1.77 -4.31
CA GLU A 183 -4.97 -2.45 -5.22
C GLU A 183 -4.92 -3.97 -5.10
N GLU A 184 -3.81 -4.51 -4.59
CA GLU A 184 -3.60 -5.94 -4.42
C GLU A 184 -3.49 -6.36 -2.95
N ARG A 185 -3.64 -5.43 -2.00
CA ARG A 185 -3.45 -5.69 -0.57
C ARG A 185 -4.75 -5.62 0.21
N CYS A 186 -5.00 -6.70 0.96
CA CYS A 186 -6.08 -6.82 1.92
C CYS A 186 -6.11 -5.61 2.85
N ALA A 187 -7.22 -4.87 2.83
CA ALA A 187 -7.43 -3.70 3.69
C ALA A 187 -7.39 -4.05 5.20
N LEU A 188 -7.64 -5.31 5.56
CA LEU A 188 -7.62 -5.77 6.94
C LEU A 188 -6.24 -6.25 7.41
N THR A 189 -5.53 -7.05 6.60
CA THR A 189 -4.31 -7.76 7.02
C THR A 189 -3.04 -7.32 6.29
N GLY A 190 -3.15 -6.57 5.19
CA GLY A 190 -2.02 -6.14 4.36
C GLY A 190 -1.41 -7.22 3.46
N ARG A 191 -1.86 -8.47 3.60
CA ARG A 191 -1.53 -9.59 2.69
C ARG A 191 -2.17 -9.38 1.31
N ARG A 192 -1.80 -10.23 0.33
CA ARG A 192 -2.49 -10.24 -0.96
C ARG A 192 -4.00 -10.44 -0.78
N GLY A 193 -4.80 -9.66 -1.51
CA GLY A 193 -6.26 -9.71 -1.48
C GLY A 193 -6.89 -9.76 -2.86
N TYR A 194 -8.21 -9.84 -2.85
CA TYR A 194 -9.08 -9.87 -4.02
C TYR A 194 -10.24 -8.91 -3.80
N GLY A 195 -10.82 -8.41 -4.89
CA GLY A 195 -11.99 -7.55 -4.82
C GLY A 195 -13.21 -8.27 -4.26
N ASP A 196 -13.79 -7.75 -3.17
CA ASP A 196 -15.03 -8.21 -2.56
C ASP A 196 -16.09 -7.10 -2.56
N ARG A 197 -17.30 -7.46 -2.99
CA ARG A 197 -18.45 -6.55 -3.16
C ARG A 197 -19.55 -6.75 -2.12
N ALA A 198 -19.25 -7.34 -0.96
CA ALA A 198 -20.24 -7.51 0.11
C ALA A 198 -20.55 -6.18 0.85
N GLY A 199 -21.17 -5.22 0.13
CA GLY A 199 -21.34 -3.83 0.55
C GLY A 199 -20.35 -2.91 -0.17
N TRP A 200 -19.60 -2.08 0.56
CA TRP A 200 -18.51 -1.30 -0.02
C TRP A 200 -17.45 -2.20 -0.67
N PHE A 201 -16.99 -1.83 -1.86
CA PHE A 201 -15.95 -2.58 -2.55
C PHE A 201 -14.63 -2.45 -1.79
N LEU A 202 -14.02 -3.58 -1.43
CA LEU A 202 -12.75 -3.65 -0.71
C LEU A 202 -11.86 -4.72 -1.33
N ILE A 203 -10.55 -4.54 -1.24
CA ILE A 203 -9.57 -5.61 -1.49
C ILE A 203 -9.37 -6.36 -0.18
N LEU A 204 -9.67 -7.66 -0.14
CA LEU A 204 -9.64 -8.48 1.07
C LEU A 204 -9.02 -9.85 0.79
N CYS A 205 -8.27 -10.40 1.76
CA CYS A 205 -7.83 -11.79 1.69
C CYS A 205 -9.02 -12.75 1.95
N PRO A 206 -8.96 -14.03 1.53
CA PRO A 206 -10.07 -14.96 1.67
C PRO A 206 -10.63 -15.08 3.08
N GLU A 207 -9.76 -15.06 4.11
CA GLU A 207 -10.19 -15.14 5.51
C GLU A 207 -10.98 -13.89 5.91
N ALA A 208 -10.54 -12.70 5.47
CA ALA A 208 -11.22 -11.44 5.74
C ALA A 208 -12.60 -11.36 5.04
N ILE A 209 -12.74 -11.95 3.84
CA ILE A 209 -14.03 -12.07 3.14
C ILE A 209 -15.01 -12.93 3.96
N GLY A 210 -14.57 -14.11 4.42
CA GLY A 210 -15.38 -14.97 5.27
C GLY A 210 -15.79 -14.28 6.57
N TRP A 211 -14.85 -13.59 7.21
CA TRP A 211 -15.11 -12.86 8.45
C TRP A 211 -16.08 -11.69 8.28
N ARG A 212 -15.91 -10.90 7.21
CA ARG A 212 -16.83 -9.80 6.87
C ARG A 212 -18.29 -10.26 6.73
N ARG A 213 -18.53 -11.43 6.16
CA ARG A 213 -19.87 -12.00 5.92
C ARG A 213 -20.52 -12.53 7.20
N THR A 214 -19.72 -13.08 8.11
CA THR A 214 -20.20 -13.82 9.28
C THR A 214 -20.12 -13.03 10.59
N GLN A 215 -19.21 -12.07 10.70
CA GLN A 215 -18.88 -11.32 11.92
C GLN A 215 -18.66 -9.84 11.59
N ARG A 216 -19.68 -9.21 10.99
CA ARG A 216 -19.61 -7.86 10.40
C ARG A 216 -19.07 -6.80 11.37
N ASP A 217 -19.54 -6.79 12.62
CA ASP A 217 -19.16 -5.78 13.61
C ASP A 217 -17.69 -5.95 14.05
N ALA A 218 -17.27 -7.19 14.31
CA ALA A 218 -15.88 -7.51 14.64
C ALA A 218 -14.94 -7.17 13.48
N PHE A 219 -15.35 -7.48 12.23
CA PHE A 219 -14.62 -7.09 11.03
C PHE A 219 -14.45 -5.58 10.94
N HIS A 220 -15.53 -4.80 11.15
CA HIS A 220 -15.46 -3.34 11.06
C HIS A 220 -14.56 -2.74 12.15
N ALA A 221 -14.66 -3.24 13.39
CA ALA A 221 -13.81 -2.82 14.49
C ALA A 221 -12.33 -3.15 14.25
N ALA A 222 -12.03 -4.27 13.58
CA ALA A 222 -10.66 -4.64 13.22
C ALA A 222 -10.14 -3.89 11.98
N LEU A 223 -11.03 -3.52 11.04
CA LEU A 223 -10.67 -2.78 9.83
C LEU A 223 -10.25 -1.35 10.16
N TYR A 224 -10.97 -0.70 11.07
CA TYR A 224 -10.68 0.65 11.58
C TYR A 224 -10.59 0.62 13.11
N PRO A 225 -9.44 0.18 13.67
CA PRO A 225 -9.28 0.07 15.11
C PRO A 225 -9.51 1.42 15.80
N ALA A 226 -10.29 1.43 16.89
CA ALA A 226 -10.48 2.65 17.67
C ALA A 226 -9.14 3.20 18.19
N PRO A 227 -8.97 4.54 18.24
CA PRO A 227 -7.77 5.15 18.83
C PRO A 227 -7.58 4.69 20.27
N PRO A 228 -6.33 4.60 20.75
CA PRO A 228 -6.08 4.38 22.17
C PRO A 228 -6.81 5.47 22.94
N LYS A 229 -7.51 5.08 24.00
CA LYS A 229 -8.12 6.07 24.91
C LYS A 229 -6.98 6.93 25.44
N ALA A 230 -7.13 8.26 25.34
CA ALA A 230 -6.22 9.15 26.04
C ALA A 230 -6.15 8.68 27.50
N GLU A 231 -4.92 8.45 28.00
CA GLU A 231 -4.77 8.26 29.44
C GLU A 231 -5.40 9.49 30.09
N PRO A 232 -6.28 9.31 31.10
CA PRO A 232 -6.81 10.46 31.82
C PRO A 232 -5.60 11.25 32.33
N ASP A 233 -5.58 12.57 32.04
CA ASP A 233 -4.48 13.44 32.45
C ASP A 233 -4.10 13.08 33.89
N ALA A 234 -2.85 12.64 34.09
CA ALA A 234 -2.36 12.38 35.43
C ALA A 234 -2.65 13.64 36.26
N PRO A 235 -3.28 13.53 37.44
CA PRO A 235 -3.65 14.69 38.21
C PRO A 235 -2.42 15.58 38.37
N ALA A 236 -2.59 16.87 38.06
CA ALA A 236 -1.49 17.84 38.19
C ALA A 236 -0.90 17.74 39.62
N PRO A 237 0.44 17.74 39.74
CA PRO A 237 1.12 17.58 41.03
C PRO A 237 0.79 18.69 42.03
#